data_AF-A0AAV4R4S3-F1
#
_entry.id   AF-A0AAV4R4S3-F1
#
_cell.length_a   1.000
_cell.length_b   1.000
_cell.length_c   1.000
_cell.angle_alpha   90.00
_cell.angle_beta   90.00
_cell.angle_gamma   90.00
#
_symmetry.space_group_name_H-M   'P 1'
#
loop_
_entity.id
_entity.type
_entity.pdbx_description
1 polymer ?
#
loop_
_entity_poly.entity_id
_entity_poly.type
_entity_poly.pdbx_seq_one_letter_code
_entity_poly.pdbx_strand_id
1 'polypeptide(L)'
;MIPEILDSADRPFEGNQWWKKSDKPWQTLSCCMELANALKHPNPEEYVSHLPVHQDGSCNGLQHYAALGRDELGAKEVNLHPSSAPQDVYSGVSLLVERERQKEADEGVEIAQALKGFITRKVVKQTVMTYVYGVTKYGATQQILKQIKDIPEFPKKYHQQASHYIMHKIFQSIKEMFTATQEIQDWLTDCAEHITRVSGEPLEWVTPLGLPVIQPYKKKTVITSNYKYNTDFGSKSLVTYSSCFEPYQSPNIRRQKNGSAPNFIHSLDACHMMLTSLFCQRKGITFVSVHDCYWTHASHVEIMNKICREQFISLHKEPILEDLSAFFLDKYAQVVDMHVQGKKSKPLAAEKKLRDILRTVPKKVSDF
;
A
#
# COMPACT_ATOMS: atom_id res chain seq x y z
N MET A 1 18.82 -22.87 -19.76
CA MET A 1 18.79 -21.45 -19.32
C MET A 1 19.97 -20.65 -19.86
N ILE A 2 21.24 -20.92 -19.50
CA ILE A 2 22.39 -20.13 -20.02
C ILE A 2 22.41 -20.01 -21.56
N PRO A 3 22.21 -21.09 -22.35
CA PRO A 3 22.16 -20.95 -23.81
C PRO A 3 21.05 -20.01 -24.33
N GLU A 4 19.89 -19.98 -23.66
CA GLU A 4 18.78 -19.09 -24.03
C GLU A 4 19.07 -17.63 -23.68
N ILE A 5 19.81 -17.38 -22.60
CA ILE A 5 20.28 -16.05 -22.20
C ILE A 5 21.29 -15.54 -23.25
N LEU A 6 22.27 -16.36 -23.62
CA LEU A 6 23.28 -15.99 -24.62
C LEU A 6 22.64 -15.77 -26.00
N ASP A 7 21.73 -16.64 -26.44
CA ASP A 7 20.95 -16.46 -27.67
C ASP A 7 20.12 -15.17 -27.65
N SER A 8 19.46 -14.88 -26.52
CA SER A 8 18.68 -13.64 -26.35
C SER A 8 19.56 -12.39 -26.40
N ALA A 9 20.78 -12.45 -25.87
CA ALA A 9 21.73 -11.33 -25.89
C ALA A 9 22.34 -11.10 -27.27
N ASP A 10 22.76 -12.18 -27.96
CA ASP A 10 23.51 -12.11 -29.21
C ASP A 10 22.60 -11.93 -30.43
N ARG A 11 21.38 -12.48 -30.40
CA ARG A 11 20.40 -12.45 -31.51
C ARG A 11 18.99 -12.10 -31.00
N PRO A 12 18.79 -10.89 -30.46
CA PRO A 12 17.56 -10.53 -29.75
C PRO A 12 16.29 -10.61 -30.59
N PHE A 13 16.37 -10.42 -31.91
CA PHE A 13 15.24 -10.47 -32.83
C PHE A 13 15.26 -11.68 -33.77
N GLU A 14 16.43 -12.26 -34.03
CA GLU A 14 16.64 -13.34 -35.00
C GLU A 14 16.80 -14.72 -34.36
N GLY A 15 16.97 -14.79 -33.03
CA GLY A 15 17.10 -16.02 -32.25
C GLY A 15 15.75 -16.58 -31.77
N ASN A 16 15.79 -17.32 -30.67
CA ASN A 16 14.59 -17.95 -30.08
C ASN A 16 13.67 -16.96 -29.34
N GLN A 17 14.13 -15.72 -29.15
CA GLN A 17 13.40 -14.63 -28.49
C GLN A 17 12.86 -15.05 -27.09
N TRP A 18 13.61 -15.88 -26.38
CA TRP A 18 13.22 -16.42 -25.07
C TRP A 18 12.88 -15.30 -24.07
N TRP A 19 13.63 -14.20 -24.10
CA TRP A 19 13.39 -13.02 -23.26
C TRP A 19 11.96 -12.45 -23.35
N LYS A 20 11.26 -12.63 -24.49
CA LYS A 20 9.87 -12.17 -24.66
C LYS A 20 8.86 -12.93 -23.82
N LYS A 21 9.22 -14.13 -23.32
CA LYS A 21 8.37 -14.94 -22.44
C LYS A 21 8.36 -14.43 -20.99
N SER A 22 9.27 -13.52 -20.64
CA SER A 22 9.35 -12.93 -19.30
C SER A 22 8.25 -11.89 -19.07
N ASP A 23 7.81 -11.75 -17.83
CA ASP A 23 6.87 -10.71 -17.38
C ASP A 23 7.42 -9.28 -17.60
N LYS A 24 8.76 -9.13 -17.57
CA LYS A 24 9.45 -7.85 -17.77
C LYS A 24 10.46 -7.97 -18.91
N PRO A 25 9.99 -8.12 -20.16
CA PRO A 25 10.80 -8.64 -21.25
C PRO A 25 12.02 -7.79 -21.56
N TRP A 26 11.87 -6.46 -21.62
CA TRP A 26 13.00 -5.55 -21.88
C TRP A 26 14.05 -5.52 -20.76
N GLN A 27 13.63 -5.63 -19.50
CA GLN A 27 14.56 -5.73 -18.37
C GLN A 27 15.29 -7.09 -18.39
N THR A 28 14.59 -8.17 -18.73
CA THR A 28 15.21 -9.49 -18.93
C THR A 28 16.21 -9.46 -20.07
N LEU A 29 15.90 -8.82 -21.20
CA LEU A 29 16.84 -8.68 -22.31
C LEU A 29 18.10 -7.89 -21.90
N SER A 30 17.93 -6.76 -21.20
CA SER A 30 19.05 -5.97 -20.68
C SER A 30 19.93 -6.79 -19.71
N CYS A 31 19.32 -7.62 -18.88
CA CYS A 31 20.05 -8.54 -18.00
C CYS A 31 20.77 -9.65 -18.77
N CYS A 32 20.17 -10.18 -19.84
CA CYS A 32 20.83 -11.15 -20.71
C CYS A 32 22.09 -10.57 -21.35
N MET A 33 22.01 -9.34 -21.86
CA MET A 33 23.16 -8.64 -22.45
C MET A 33 24.28 -8.41 -21.42
N GLU A 34 23.93 -7.92 -20.22
CA GLU A 34 24.92 -7.68 -19.15
C GLU A 34 25.61 -8.98 -18.71
N LEU A 35 24.84 -10.05 -18.53
CA LEU A 35 25.37 -11.36 -18.13
C LEU A 35 26.22 -11.98 -19.24
N ALA A 36 25.83 -11.84 -20.51
CA ALA A 36 26.63 -12.29 -21.64
C ALA A 36 27.98 -11.57 -21.70
N ASN A 37 28.00 -10.25 -21.49
CA ASN A 37 29.24 -9.47 -21.44
C ASN A 37 30.14 -9.92 -20.28
N ALA A 38 29.58 -10.11 -19.09
CA ALA A 38 30.33 -10.59 -17.93
C ALA A 38 30.92 -11.99 -18.14
N LEU A 39 30.15 -12.92 -18.69
CA LEU A 39 30.59 -14.29 -18.97
C LEU A 39 31.64 -14.39 -20.08
N LYS A 40 31.64 -13.43 -21.03
CA LYS A 40 32.64 -13.34 -22.11
C LYS A 40 33.89 -12.59 -21.67
N HIS A 41 33.90 -11.93 -20.50
CA HIS A 41 35.06 -11.23 -19.98
C HIS A 41 36.16 -12.24 -19.56
N PRO A 42 37.46 -11.95 -19.81
CA PRO A 42 38.55 -12.87 -19.43
C PRO A 42 38.58 -13.21 -17.93
N ASN A 43 38.16 -12.27 -17.09
CA ASN A 43 37.93 -12.48 -15.66
C ASN A 43 36.55 -11.95 -15.26
N PRO A 44 35.49 -12.76 -15.23
CA PRO A 44 34.13 -12.30 -14.95
C PRO A 44 33.96 -11.54 -13.62
N GLU A 45 34.80 -11.82 -12.61
CA GLU A 45 34.77 -11.13 -11.32
C GLU A 45 35.26 -9.68 -11.38
N GLU A 46 36.06 -9.34 -12.41
CA GLU A 46 36.57 -7.98 -12.66
C GLU A 46 35.72 -7.20 -13.67
N TYR A 47 34.66 -7.80 -14.23
CA TYR A 47 33.77 -7.12 -15.18
C TYR A 47 33.06 -5.93 -14.50
N VAL A 48 33.24 -4.74 -15.07
CA VAL A 48 32.58 -3.52 -14.59
C VAL A 48 31.11 -3.52 -15.04
N SER A 49 30.22 -3.94 -14.14
CA SER A 49 28.77 -3.99 -14.40
C SER A 49 28.08 -2.65 -14.11
N HIS A 50 27.22 -2.23 -15.05
CA HIS A 50 26.42 -1.00 -14.98
C HIS A 50 24.93 -1.27 -14.76
N LEU A 51 24.47 -2.52 -14.87
CA LEU A 51 23.06 -2.86 -14.69
C LEU A 51 22.64 -2.74 -13.21
N PRO A 52 21.61 -1.94 -12.88
CA PRO A 52 21.05 -1.90 -11.54
C PRO A 52 20.34 -3.21 -11.20
N VAL A 53 20.66 -3.79 -10.05
CA VAL A 53 19.97 -4.95 -9.49
C VAL A 53 18.98 -4.48 -8.43
N HIS A 54 17.73 -4.86 -8.59
CA HIS A 54 16.64 -4.43 -7.74
C HIS A 54 16.27 -5.47 -6.68
N GLN A 55 15.98 -5.02 -5.47
CA GLN A 55 15.45 -5.81 -4.34
C GLN A 55 14.13 -5.16 -3.90
N ASP A 56 13.09 -5.96 -3.75
CA ASP A 56 11.72 -5.46 -3.53
C ASP A 56 11.11 -6.08 -2.28
N GLY A 57 10.26 -5.31 -1.59
CA GLY A 57 9.45 -5.82 -0.49
C GLY A 57 8.41 -6.83 -1.01
N SER A 58 8.12 -7.89 -0.24
CA SER A 58 7.12 -8.88 -0.66
C SER A 58 5.70 -8.26 -0.69
N CYS A 59 5.35 -7.56 0.39
CA CYS A 59 4.20 -6.67 0.50
C CYS A 59 4.53 -5.59 1.53
N ASN A 60 5.17 -4.51 1.08
CA ASN A 60 5.81 -3.54 1.99
C ASN A 60 4.83 -2.94 3.02
N GLY A 61 3.62 -2.56 2.62
CA GLY A 61 2.63 -2.05 3.57
C GLY A 61 2.27 -3.05 4.69
N LEU A 62 2.12 -4.34 4.37
CA LEU A 62 1.88 -5.38 5.39
C LEU A 62 3.12 -5.62 6.26
N GLN A 63 4.34 -5.45 5.72
CA GLN A 63 5.56 -5.48 6.52
C GLN A 63 5.56 -4.38 7.58
N HIS A 64 5.22 -3.14 7.20
CA HIS A 64 5.11 -2.04 8.16
C HIS A 64 4.02 -2.32 9.21
N TYR A 65 2.85 -2.82 8.83
CA TYR A 65 1.82 -3.17 9.81
C TYR A 65 2.23 -4.30 10.75
N ALA A 66 2.81 -5.38 10.24
CA ALA A 66 3.28 -6.49 11.05
C ALA A 66 4.34 -6.04 12.06
N ALA A 67 5.23 -5.11 11.66
CA ALA A 67 6.24 -4.53 12.55
C ALA A 67 5.64 -3.59 13.60
N LEU A 68 4.68 -2.73 13.23
CA LEU A 68 3.96 -1.85 14.17
C LEU A 68 3.19 -2.66 15.21
N GLY A 69 2.48 -3.70 14.77
CA GLY A 69 1.65 -4.56 15.62
C GLY A 69 2.41 -5.68 16.33
N ARG A 70 3.69 -5.90 15.99
CA ARG A 70 4.50 -7.04 16.44
C ARG A 70 3.77 -8.38 16.25
N ASP A 71 3.14 -8.51 15.08
CA ASP A 71 2.34 -9.66 14.68
C ASP A 71 3.24 -10.74 14.06
N GLU A 72 3.57 -11.76 14.84
CA GLU A 72 4.47 -12.84 14.43
C GLU A 72 3.93 -13.64 13.24
N LEU A 73 2.62 -13.91 13.20
CA LEU A 73 1.99 -14.66 12.11
C LEU A 73 2.04 -13.84 10.82
N GLY A 74 1.63 -12.56 10.90
CA GLY A 74 1.74 -11.65 9.77
C GLY A 74 3.20 -11.46 9.30
N ALA A 75 4.14 -11.35 10.24
CA ALA A 75 5.57 -11.21 9.96
C ALA A 75 6.16 -12.41 9.20
N LYS A 76 5.68 -13.64 9.47
CA LYS A 76 6.06 -14.84 8.71
C LYS A 76 5.57 -14.73 7.26
N GLU A 77 4.30 -14.43 7.04
CA GLU A 77 3.68 -14.34 5.71
C GLU A 77 4.34 -13.28 4.79
N VAL A 78 4.92 -12.24 5.39
CA VAL A 78 5.57 -11.14 4.66
C VAL A 78 7.10 -11.10 4.80
N ASN A 79 7.72 -12.23 5.15
CA ASN A 79 9.17 -12.43 5.13
C ASN A 79 9.96 -11.53 6.11
N LEU A 80 9.34 -11.08 7.19
CA LEU A 80 10.05 -10.44 8.31
C LEU A 80 10.65 -11.48 9.27
N HIS A 81 10.03 -12.65 9.37
CA HIS A 81 10.59 -13.77 10.11
C HIS A 81 11.51 -14.60 9.20
N PRO A 82 12.71 -15.03 9.67
CA PRO A 82 13.58 -15.92 8.91
C PRO A 82 12.88 -17.22 8.50
N SER A 83 13.09 -17.65 7.26
CA SER A 83 12.59 -18.90 6.70
C SER A 83 13.58 -19.46 5.69
N SER A 84 13.57 -20.78 5.47
CA SER A 84 14.39 -21.44 4.46
C SER A 84 13.91 -21.15 3.03
N ALA A 85 12.68 -20.69 2.86
CA ALA A 85 12.09 -20.34 1.58
C ALA A 85 11.25 -19.05 1.68
N PRO A 86 11.18 -18.25 0.61
CA PRO A 86 10.35 -17.04 0.59
C PRO A 86 8.87 -17.41 0.76
N GLN A 87 8.21 -16.73 1.68
CA GLN A 87 6.78 -16.80 1.90
C GLN A 87 6.04 -15.91 0.90
N ASP A 88 4.85 -16.34 0.49
CA ASP A 88 4.04 -15.68 -0.53
C ASP A 88 2.63 -15.45 -0.02
N VAL A 89 2.44 -14.34 0.69
CA VAL A 89 1.14 -13.91 1.26
C VAL A 89 -0.01 -13.99 0.24
N TYR A 90 0.27 -13.74 -1.04
CA TYR A 90 -0.76 -13.80 -2.09
C TYR A 90 -1.24 -15.24 -2.32
N SER A 91 -0.34 -16.22 -2.29
CA SER A 91 -0.70 -17.63 -2.38
C SER A 91 -1.39 -18.09 -1.11
N GLY A 92 -0.94 -17.64 0.07
CA GLY A 92 -1.63 -17.91 1.35
C GLY A 92 -3.09 -17.45 1.33
N VAL A 93 -3.34 -16.20 0.94
CA VAL A 93 -4.70 -15.66 0.77
C VAL A 93 -5.47 -16.43 -0.29
N SER A 94 -4.86 -16.78 -1.44
CA SER A 94 -5.52 -17.55 -2.49
C SER A 94 -6.02 -18.91 -1.99
N LEU A 95 -5.22 -19.60 -1.16
CA LEU A 95 -5.58 -20.89 -0.56
C LEU A 95 -6.73 -20.76 0.44
N LEU A 96 -6.72 -19.72 1.28
CA LEU A 96 -7.84 -19.46 2.21
C LEU A 96 -9.13 -19.16 1.47
N VAL A 97 -9.08 -18.32 0.43
CA VAL A 97 -10.24 -18.02 -0.41
C VAL A 97 -10.76 -19.29 -1.09
N GLU A 98 -9.87 -20.14 -1.62
CA GLU A 98 -10.27 -21.42 -2.24
C GLU A 98 -10.87 -22.40 -1.23
N ARG A 99 -10.33 -22.46 0.00
CA ARG A 99 -10.90 -23.26 1.10
C ARG A 99 -12.34 -22.85 1.41
N GLU A 100 -12.57 -21.54 1.57
CA GLU A 100 -13.92 -21.04 1.86
C GLU A 100 -14.86 -21.17 0.66
N ARG A 101 -14.36 -21.02 -0.58
CA ARG A 101 -15.11 -21.32 -1.80
C ARG A 101 -15.52 -22.78 -1.87
N GLN A 102 -14.64 -23.71 -1.52
CA GLN A 102 -14.98 -25.14 -1.56
C GLN A 102 -16.11 -25.46 -0.58
N LYS A 103 -16.05 -24.96 0.66
CA LYS A 103 -17.12 -25.14 1.65
C LYS A 103 -18.48 -24.65 1.13
N GLU A 104 -18.55 -23.42 0.63
CA GLU A 104 -19.82 -22.87 0.11
C GLU A 104 -20.29 -23.57 -1.17
N ALA A 105 -19.37 -24.08 -1.99
CA ALA A 105 -19.73 -24.89 -3.15
C ALA A 105 -20.40 -26.22 -2.76
N ASP A 106 -19.92 -26.83 -1.67
CA ASP A 106 -20.50 -28.07 -1.10
C ASP A 106 -21.88 -27.80 -0.47
N GLU A 107 -22.13 -26.58 0.00
CA GLU A 107 -23.45 -26.09 0.47
C GLU A 107 -24.40 -25.70 -0.68
N GLY A 108 -23.96 -25.80 -1.94
CA GLY A 108 -24.79 -25.52 -3.11
C GLY A 108 -24.76 -24.09 -3.62
N VAL A 109 -23.82 -23.24 -3.18
CA VAL A 109 -23.69 -21.86 -3.67
C VAL A 109 -23.19 -21.87 -5.11
N GLU A 110 -24.06 -21.50 -6.06
CA GLU A 110 -23.81 -21.55 -7.50
C GLU A 110 -22.51 -20.83 -7.92
N ILE A 111 -22.28 -19.62 -7.40
CA ILE A 111 -21.09 -18.84 -7.77
C ILE A 111 -19.81 -19.48 -7.24
N ALA A 112 -19.86 -20.10 -6.06
CA ALA A 112 -18.74 -20.80 -5.48
C ALA A 112 -18.38 -22.04 -6.32
N GLN A 113 -19.38 -22.77 -6.82
CA GLN A 113 -19.16 -23.90 -7.74
C GLN A 113 -18.56 -23.44 -9.08
N ALA A 114 -19.08 -22.34 -9.65
CA ALA A 114 -18.58 -21.79 -10.91
C ALA A 114 -17.12 -21.32 -10.83
N LEU A 115 -16.67 -20.89 -9.64
CA LEU A 115 -15.31 -20.38 -9.40
C LEU A 115 -14.24 -21.46 -9.20
N LYS A 116 -14.61 -22.75 -9.22
CA LYS A 116 -13.66 -23.85 -9.01
C LYS A 116 -12.51 -23.80 -10.01
N GLY A 117 -11.27 -23.70 -9.50
CA GLY A 117 -10.05 -23.63 -10.31
C GLY A 117 -9.69 -22.25 -10.86
N PHE A 118 -10.51 -21.21 -10.61
CA PHE A 118 -10.27 -19.85 -11.10
C PHE A 118 -9.69 -18.90 -10.04
N ILE A 119 -9.61 -19.33 -8.77
CA ILE A 119 -9.02 -18.55 -7.68
C ILE A 119 -7.50 -18.74 -7.70
N THR A 120 -6.83 -17.89 -8.48
CA THR A 120 -5.37 -17.93 -8.66
C THR A 120 -4.70 -16.78 -7.95
N ARG A 121 -3.39 -16.94 -7.67
CA ARG A 121 -2.52 -15.86 -7.16
C ARG A 121 -2.68 -14.56 -7.95
N LYS A 122 -2.75 -14.64 -9.29
CA LYS A 122 -2.87 -13.46 -10.17
C LYS A 122 -4.16 -12.68 -9.90
N VAL A 123 -5.27 -13.37 -9.67
CA VAL A 123 -6.59 -12.77 -9.39
C VAL A 123 -6.58 -12.02 -8.06
N VAL A 124 -5.97 -12.59 -7.02
CA VAL A 124 -5.98 -12.01 -5.66
C VAL A 124 -4.89 -10.95 -5.43
N LYS A 125 -3.74 -11.07 -6.13
CA LYS A 125 -2.52 -10.29 -5.87
C LYS A 125 -2.77 -8.78 -5.78
N GLN A 126 -3.42 -8.20 -6.78
CA GLN A 126 -3.61 -6.75 -6.84
C GLN A 126 -4.46 -6.22 -5.68
N THR A 127 -5.50 -6.96 -5.30
CA THR A 127 -6.40 -6.57 -4.21
C THR A 127 -5.75 -6.70 -2.85
N VAL A 128 -4.99 -7.79 -2.61
CA VAL A 128 -4.20 -7.94 -1.39
C VAL A 128 -3.16 -6.83 -1.26
N MET A 129 -2.43 -6.54 -2.35
CA MET A 129 -1.41 -5.48 -2.38
C MET A 129 -1.99 -4.09 -2.12
N THR A 130 -3.20 -3.80 -2.61
CA THR A 130 -3.83 -2.48 -2.43
C THR A 130 -4.71 -2.37 -1.18
N TYR A 131 -4.97 -3.49 -0.50
CA TYR A 131 -5.71 -3.53 0.76
C TYR A 131 -5.09 -2.64 1.84
N VAL A 132 -3.77 -2.76 2.03
CA VAL A 132 -3.01 -1.96 3.00
C VAL A 132 -2.99 -0.48 2.68
N TYR A 133 -3.24 -0.12 1.42
CA TYR A 133 -3.33 1.25 0.95
C TYR A 133 -4.78 1.74 0.83
N GLY A 134 -5.70 1.11 1.55
CA GLY A 134 -7.06 1.64 1.77
C GLY A 134 -7.99 1.45 0.59
N VAL A 135 -7.78 0.42 -0.23
CA VAL A 135 -8.72 0.08 -1.30
C VAL A 135 -10.10 -0.19 -0.72
N THR A 136 -11.12 0.47 -1.26
CA THR A 136 -12.51 0.22 -0.85
C THR A 136 -13.02 -1.10 -1.43
N LYS A 137 -14.06 -1.70 -0.84
CA LYS A 137 -14.75 -2.88 -1.42
C LYS A 137 -15.12 -2.70 -2.89
N TYR A 138 -15.57 -1.49 -3.27
CA TYR A 138 -15.85 -1.15 -4.67
C TYR A 138 -14.58 -1.20 -5.53
N GLY A 139 -13.51 -0.52 -5.11
CA GLY A 139 -12.23 -0.53 -5.82
C GLY A 139 -11.64 -1.93 -5.97
N ALA A 140 -11.67 -2.72 -4.91
CA ALA A 140 -11.24 -4.12 -4.90
C ALA A 140 -12.05 -4.97 -5.88
N THR A 141 -13.38 -4.81 -5.89
CA THR A 141 -14.26 -5.51 -6.84
C THR A 141 -13.88 -5.19 -8.29
N GLN A 142 -13.56 -3.92 -8.60
CA GLN A 142 -13.15 -3.54 -9.96
C GLN A 142 -11.79 -4.11 -10.37
N GLN A 143 -10.84 -4.19 -9.44
CA GLN A 143 -9.54 -4.83 -9.70
C GLN A 143 -9.70 -6.32 -10.01
N ILE A 144 -10.48 -7.04 -9.20
CA ILE A 144 -10.76 -8.46 -9.43
C ILE A 144 -11.53 -8.65 -10.73
N LEU A 145 -12.52 -7.80 -11.01
CA LEU A 145 -13.29 -7.85 -12.25
C LEU A 145 -12.40 -7.73 -13.48
N LYS A 146 -11.36 -6.89 -13.43
CA LYS A 146 -10.38 -6.80 -14.51
C LYS A 146 -9.66 -8.14 -14.70
N GLN A 147 -9.16 -8.75 -13.63
CA GLN A 147 -8.47 -10.05 -13.70
C GLN A 147 -9.39 -11.17 -14.19
N ILE A 148 -10.64 -11.22 -13.73
CA ILE A 148 -11.62 -12.22 -14.15
C ILE A 148 -11.99 -12.08 -15.63
N LYS A 149 -12.12 -10.84 -16.14
CA LYS A 149 -12.39 -10.60 -17.57
C LYS A 149 -11.27 -11.08 -18.49
N ASP A 150 -10.04 -11.16 -17.98
CA ASP A 150 -8.87 -11.61 -18.72
C ASP A 150 -8.75 -13.14 -18.76
N ILE A 151 -9.69 -13.89 -18.15
CA ILE A 151 -9.75 -15.36 -18.17
C ILE A 151 -10.77 -15.81 -19.24
N PRO A 152 -10.33 -16.28 -20.41
CA PRO A 152 -11.23 -16.65 -21.51
C PRO A 152 -12.21 -17.77 -21.18
N GLU A 153 -11.79 -18.71 -20.33
CA GLU A 153 -12.56 -19.90 -19.96
C GLU A 153 -13.67 -19.61 -18.94
N PHE A 154 -13.63 -18.45 -18.25
CA PHE A 154 -14.59 -18.13 -17.21
C PHE A 154 -15.89 -17.52 -17.78
N PRO A 155 -17.09 -17.98 -17.37
CA PRO A 155 -18.33 -17.51 -17.98
C PRO A 155 -18.63 -16.03 -17.71
N LYS A 156 -18.83 -15.26 -18.80
CA LYS A 156 -19.14 -13.81 -18.76
C LYS A 156 -20.31 -13.44 -17.85
N LYS A 157 -21.33 -14.29 -17.76
CA LYS A 157 -22.52 -14.06 -16.91
C LYS A 157 -22.18 -13.92 -15.43
N TYR A 158 -21.10 -14.56 -14.96
CA TYR A 158 -20.73 -14.55 -13.55
C TYR A 158 -19.71 -13.46 -13.19
N HIS A 159 -19.18 -12.69 -14.15
CA HIS A 159 -18.07 -11.76 -13.90
C HIS A 159 -18.31 -10.83 -12.69
N GLN A 160 -19.48 -10.18 -12.62
CA GLN A 160 -19.79 -9.25 -11.52
C GLN A 160 -19.97 -9.98 -10.18
N GLN A 161 -20.75 -11.06 -10.18
CA GLN A 161 -21.04 -11.84 -8.99
C GLN A 161 -19.76 -12.49 -8.43
N ALA A 162 -18.93 -13.07 -9.30
CA ALA A 162 -17.62 -13.63 -8.98
C ALA A 162 -16.69 -12.59 -8.34
N SER A 163 -16.60 -11.40 -8.95
CA SER A 163 -15.71 -10.35 -8.44
C SER A 163 -16.14 -9.88 -7.05
N HIS A 164 -17.45 -9.75 -6.82
CA HIS A 164 -17.99 -9.37 -5.52
C HIS A 164 -17.75 -10.48 -4.47
N TYR A 165 -17.97 -11.73 -4.86
CA TYR A 165 -17.74 -12.91 -4.03
C TYR A 165 -16.27 -13.01 -3.58
N ILE A 166 -15.34 -13.01 -4.54
CA ILE A 166 -13.90 -13.09 -4.28
C ILE A 166 -13.44 -11.92 -3.40
N MET A 167 -13.94 -10.70 -3.65
CA MET A 167 -13.61 -9.53 -2.84
C MET A 167 -13.95 -9.75 -1.36
N HIS A 168 -15.16 -10.21 -1.05
CA HIS A 168 -15.54 -10.46 0.35
C HIS A 168 -14.67 -11.55 0.99
N LYS A 169 -14.39 -12.63 0.25
CA LYS A 169 -13.53 -13.71 0.73
C LYS A 169 -12.08 -13.28 0.95
N ILE A 170 -11.53 -12.42 0.10
CA ILE A 170 -10.20 -11.82 0.31
C ILE A 170 -10.20 -10.99 1.59
N PHE A 171 -11.18 -10.10 1.77
CA PHE A 171 -11.26 -9.23 2.95
C PHE A 171 -11.41 -10.04 4.24
N GLN A 172 -12.20 -11.12 4.21
CA GLN A 172 -12.32 -12.06 5.33
C GLN A 172 -11.00 -12.78 5.62
N SER A 173 -10.30 -13.26 4.58
CA SER A 173 -9.03 -13.97 4.73
C SER A 173 -7.92 -13.07 5.28
N ILE A 174 -7.81 -11.83 4.80
CA ILE A 174 -6.85 -10.85 5.32
C ILE A 174 -7.16 -10.53 6.79
N LYS A 175 -8.45 -10.41 7.15
CA LYS A 175 -8.86 -10.18 8.55
C LYS A 175 -8.44 -11.32 9.48
N GLU A 176 -8.56 -12.56 9.02
CA GLU A 176 -8.14 -13.76 9.76
C GLU A 176 -6.61 -13.81 9.91
N MET A 177 -5.86 -13.45 8.85
CA MET A 177 -4.40 -13.52 8.84
C MET A 177 -3.69 -12.36 9.56
N PHE A 178 -4.28 -11.15 9.56
CA PHE A 178 -3.61 -9.92 9.97
C PHE A 178 -4.48 -9.09 10.93
N THR A 179 -4.79 -9.65 12.10
CA THR A 179 -5.67 -9.01 13.10
C THR A 179 -5.09 -7.68 13.61
N ALA A 180 -3.80 -7.65 13.97
CA ALA A 180 -3.12 -6.43 14.43
C ALA A 180 -3.12 -5.33 13.36
N THR A 181 -2.98 -5.70 12.09
CA THR A 181 -3.07 -4.77 10.96
C THR A 181 -4.44 -4.10 10.94
N GLN A 182 -5.52 -4.86 11.12
CA GLN A 182 -6.88 -4.30 11.15
C GLN A 182 -7.08 -3.37 12.34
N GLU A 183 -6.63 -3.75 13.54
CA GLU A 183 -6.75 -2.90 14.72
C GLU A 183 -6.04 -1.56 14.54
N ILE A 184 -4.85 -1.55 13.94
CA ILE A 184 -4.12 -0.32 13.62
C ILE A 184 -4.83 0.50 12.54
N GLN A 185 -5.34 -0.14 11.49
CA GLN A 185 -6.10 0.54 10.44
C GLN A 185 -7.37 1.20 10.99
N ASP A 186 -8.13 0.48 11.80
CA ASP A 186 -9.36 0.96 12.41
C ASP A 186 -9.07 2.11 13.38
N TRP A 187 -8.02 2.00 14.20
CA TRP A 187 -7.60 3.07 15.10
C TRP A 187 -7.21 4.36 14.36
N LEU A 188 -6.36 4.27 13.32
CA LEU A 188 -5.98 5.43 12.50
C LEU A 188 -7.19 6.09 11.83
N THR A 189 -8.10 5.24 11.36
CA THR A 189 -9.35 5.64 10.68
C THR A 189 -10.29 6.37 11.64
N ASP A 190 -10.45 5.87 12.86
CA ASP A 190 -11.29 6.46 13.90
C ASP A 190 -10.68 7.76 14.44
N CYS A 191 -9.36 7.80 14.67
CA CYS A 191 -8.62 9.02 15.01
C CYS A 191 -8.87 10.11 13.96
N ALA A 192 -8.68 9.81 12.68
CA ALA A 192 -8.88 10.77 11.60
C ALA A 192 -10.32 11.28 11.51
N GLU A 193 -11.30 10.38 11.62
CA GLU A 193 -12.72 10.76 11.60
C GLU A 193 -13.07 11.70 12.77
N HIS A 194 -12.63 11.36 13.97
CA HIS A 194 -12.95 12.10 15.18
C HIS A 194 -12.18 13.42 15.28
N ILE A 195 -10.89 13.45 14.94
CA ILE A 195 -10.09 14.68 14.85
C ILE A 195 -10.80 15.65 13.90
N THR A 196 -11.02 15.26 12.64
CA THR A 196 -11.60 16.16 11.65
C THR A 196 -13.02 16.61 12.00
N ARG A 197 -13.82 15.75 12.64
CA ARG A 197 -15.20 16.09 13.05
C ARG A 197 -15.24 17.08 14.23
N VAL A 198 -14.33 16.94 15.19
CA VAL A 198 -14.35 17.72 16.44
C VAL A 198 -13.52 19.00 16.31
N SER A 199 -12.29 18.93 15.80
CA SER A 199 -11.45 20.13 15.65
C SER A 199 -11.78 20.94 14.40
N GLY A 200 -12.38 20.31 13.39
CA GLY A 200 -12.58 20.94 12.08
C GLY A 200 -11.28 21.10 11.27
N GLU A 201 -10.18 20.52 11.74
CA GLU A 201 -8.85 20.59 11.12
C GLU A 201 -8.53 19.33 10.30
N PRO A 202 -7.66 19.42 9.28
CA PRO A 202 -7.15 18.24 8.60
C PRO A 202 -6.30 17.38 9.55
N LEU A 203 -6.16 16.10 9.21
CA LEU A 203 -5.24 15.21 9.90
C LEU A 203 -3.79 15.59 9.56
N GLU A 204 -2.97 15.72 10.58
CA GLU A 204 -1.54 16.05 10.49
C GLU A 204 -0.74 15.18 11.45
N TRP A 205 0.49 14.82 11.07
CA TRP A 205 1.44 14.13 11.95
C TRP A 205 2.88 14.49 11.55
N VAL A 206 3.83 14.07 12.36
CA VAL A 206 5.27 14.19 12.06
C VAL A 206 5.83 12.78 11.92
N THR A 207 6.57 12.53 10.84
CA THR A 207 7.23 11.24 10.64
C THR A 207 8.38 11.04 11.64
N PRO A 208 8.87 9.79 11.84
CA PRO A 208 10.04 9.54 12.70
C PRO A 208 11.32 10.29 12.28
N LEU A 209 11.40 10.78 11.03
CA LEU A 209 12.52 11.61 10.54
C LEU A 209 12.26 13.12 10.69
N GLY A 210 11.18 13.53 11.35
CA GLY A 210 10.85 14.93 11.58
C GLY A 210 10.13 15.64 10.44
N LEU A 211 9.73 14.94 9.37
CA LEU A 211 8.95 15.54 8.28
C LEU A 211 7.48 15.72 8.71
N PRO A 212 6.92 16.94 8.72
CA PRO A 212 5.50 17.16 8.94
C PRO A 212 4.68 16.76 7.70
N VAL A 213 3.59 16.03 7.93
CA VAL A 213 2.66 15.54 6.90
C VAL A 213 1.25 16.05 7.20
N ILE A 214 0.60 16.62 6.19
CA ILE A 214 -0.75 17.20 6.29
C ILE A 214 -1.60 16.62 5.18
N GLN A 215 -2.80 16.12 5.50
CA GLN A 215 -3.73 15.63 4.49
C GLN A 215 -4.51 16.80 3.85
N PRO A 216 -4.37 17.04 2.53
CA PRO A 216 -4.94 18.21 1.88
C PRO A 216 -6.43 18.05 1.51
N TYR A 217 -7.13 17.05 2.05
CA TYR A 217 -8.48 16.73 1.62
C TYR A 217 -9.50 17.71 2.17
N LYS A 218 -9.88 18.68 1.33
CA LYS A 218 -10.92 19.68 1.61
C LYS A 218 -12.21 19.37 0.84
N LYS A 219 -13.34 19.87 1.33
CA LYS A 219 -14.61 19.81 0.59
C LYS A 219 -14.50 20.68 -0.65
N LYS A 220 -14.94 20.16 -1.80
CA LYS A 220 -15.06 20.97 -3.02
C LYS A 220 -16.25 21.91 -2.84
N THR A 221 -16.03 23.20 -2.87
CA THR A 221 -17.11 24.18 -3.04
C THR A 221 -17.40 24.29 -4.53
N VAL A 222 -18.61 23.90 -4.96
CA VAL A 222 -19.07 24.14 -6.33
C VAL A 222 -19.98 25.36 -6.28
N ILE A 223 -19.44 26.53 -6.59
CA ILE A 223 -20.25 27.74 -6.76
C ILE A 223 -20.89 27.66 -8.14
N THR A 224 -22.18 27.33 -8.20
CA THR A 224 -22.92 27.33 -9.46
C THR A 224 -23.41 28.76 -9.74
N SER A 225 -22.76 29.48 -10.65
CA SER A 225 -23.29 30.74 -11.18
C SER A 225 -24.15 30.47 -12.42
N ASN A 226 -25.44 30.78 -12.32
CA ASN A 226 -26.36 30.69 -13.45
C ASN A 226 -26.32 32.00 -14.24
N TYR A 227 -25.35 32.18 -15.13
CA TYR A 227 -25.34 33.34 -16.03
C TYR A 227 -26.13 33.00 -17.30
N LYS A 228 -27.23 33.71 -17.54
CA LYS A 228 -27.99 33.64 -18.80
C LYS A 228 -27.51 34.77 -19.69
N TYR A 229 -26.94 34.45 -20.84
CA TYR A 229 -26.64 35.44 -21.87
C TYR A 229 -27.27 35.00 -23.19
N ASN A 230 -27.78 35.98 -23.94
CA ASN A 230 -28.35 35.75 -25.26
C ASN A 230 -27.19 35.54 -26.24
N THR A 231 -27.10 34.37 -26.84
CA THR A 231 -26.28 34.19 -28.06
C THR A 231 -27.17 34.51 -29.25
N ASP A 232 -26.63 35.19 -30.26
CA ASP A 232 -27.36 35.61 -31.48
C ASP A 232 -28.01 34.45 -32.28
N PHE A 233 -27.73 33.20 -31.90
CA PHE A 233 -28.30 31.97 -32.49
C PHE A 233 -29.48 31.35 -31.69
N GLY A 234 -30.12 32.11 -30.79
CA GLY A 234 -31.43 31.74 -30.21
C GLY A 234 -31.44 30.57 -29.21
N SER A 235 -30.29 29.97 -28.87
CA SER A 235 -30.19 28.93 -27.83
C SER A 235 -29.72 29.52 -26.49
N LYS A 236 -30.53 29.33 -25.45
CA LYS A 236 -30.15 29.66 -24.06
C LYS A 236 -29.17 28.61 -23.53
N SER A 237 -27.87 28.88 -23.58
CA SER A 237 -26.87 27.99 -22.98
C SER A 237 -26.61 28.36 -21.51
N LEU A 238 -26.73 27.37 -20.63
CA LEU A 238 -26.30 27.44 -19.24
C LEU A 238 -24.80 27.11 -19.19
N VAL A 239 -23.97 28.02 -18.69
CA VAL A 239 -22.56 27.73 -18.42
C VAL A 239 -22.35 27.62 -16.92
N THR A 240 -22.01 26.43 -16.45
CA THR A 240 -21.63 26.17 -15.06
C THR A 240 -20.13 26.31 -14.92
N TYR A 241 -19.68 27.31 -14.16
CA TYR A 241 -18.28 27.42 -13.74
C TYR A 241 -18.10 26.76 -12.37
N SER A 242 -17.04 25.97 -12.19
CA SER A 242 -16.65 25.44 -10.87
C SER A 242 -15.36 26.12 -10.45
N SER A 243 -15.42 27.04 -9.48
CA SER A 243 -14.23 27.63 -8.88
C SER A 243 -13.68 26.73 -7.77
N CYS A 244 -12.40 26.37 -7.85
CA CYS A 244 -11.71 25.56 -6.83
C CYS A 244 -11.16 26.39 -5.67
N PHE A 245 -11.13 27.72 -5.81
CA PHE A 245 -10.40 28.62 -4.92
C PHE A 245 -11.37 29.28 -3.93
N GLU A 246 -11.52 28.65 -2.77
CA GLU A 246 -12.03 29.31 -1.58
C GLU A 246 -10.96 29.23 -0.48
N PRO A 247 -10.62 30.35 0.19
CA PRO A 247 -9.60 30.38 1.23
C PRO A 247 -9.96 29.54 2.48
N TYR A 248 -11.24 29.22 2.70
CA TYR A 248 -11.73 28.51 3.89
C TYR A 248 -12.60 27.29 3.56
N GLN A 249 -12.03 26.29 2.89
CA GLN A 249 -12.73 25.02 2.68
C GLN A 249 -12.56 24.10 3.89
N SER A 250 -13.69 23.73 4.51
CA SER A 250 -13.70 22.72 5.58
C SER A 250 -13.14 21.37 5.09
N PRO A 251 -12.44 20.60 5.94
CA PRO A 251 -11.93 19.29 5.56
C PRO A 251 -13.03 18.31 5.13
N ASN A 252 -12.70 17.43 4.19
CA ASN A 252 -13.57 16.33 3.79
C ASN A 252 -13.33 15.13 4.70
N ILE A 253 -14.17 14.98 5.74
CA ILE A 253 -14.07 13.91 6.75
C ILE A 253 -13.91 12.53 6.11
N ARG A 254 -14.71 12.20 5.08
CA ARG A 254 -14.65 10.88 4.43
C ARG A 254 -13.28 10.61 3.78
N ARG A 255 -12.69 11.61 3.12
CA ARG A 255 -11.38 11.47 2.47
C ARG A 255 -10.23 11.50 3.49
N GLN A 256 -10.35 12.30 4.54
CA GLN A 256 -9.40 12.32 5.68
C GLN A 256 -9.33 10.94 6.33
N LYS A 257 -10.50 10.42 6.74
CA LYS A 257 -10.69 9.07 7.28
C LYS A 257 -10.07 8.01 6.38
N ASN A 258 -10.52 7.91 5.12
CA ASN A 258 -10.09 6.83 4.22
C ASN A 258 -8.61 6.93 3.79
N GLY A 259 -8.02 8.14 3.84
CA GLY A 259 -6.61 8.36 3.50
C GLY A 259 -5.67 8.25 4.70
N SER A 260 -6.17 8.22 5.93
CA SER A 260 -5.38 8.18 7.17
C SER A 260 -4.36 7.03 7.19
N ALA A 261 -4.83 5.79 7.20
CA ALA A 261 -3.99 4.61 7.28
C ALA A 261 -3.01 4.47 6.08
N PRO A 262 -3.45 4.64 4.82
CA PRO A 262 -2.56 4.55 3.66
C PRO A 262 -1.45 5.61 3.67
N ASN A 263 -1.81 6.87 3.94
CA ASN A 263 -0.82 7.95 3.93
C ASN A 263 0.16 7.82 5.10
N PHE A 264 -0.30 7.33 6.24
CA PHE A 264 0.57 7.07 7.39
C PHE A 264 1.60 5.98 7.07
N ILE A 265 1.18 4.84 6.52
CA ILE A 265 2.10 3.77 6.09
C ILE A 265 3.04 4.24 4.99
N HIS A 266 2.55 5.01 4.02
CA HIS A 266 3.42 5.65 3.02
C HIS A 266 4.41 6.66 3.61
N SER A 267 4.11 7.25 4.75
CA SER A 267 5.11 8.09 5.41
C SER A 267 6.22 7.26 6.08
N LEU A 268 5.90 6.04 6.54
CA LEU A 268 6.88 5.12 7.12
C LEU A 268 7.73 4.41 6.07
N ASP A 269 7.15 4.03 4.93
CA ASP A 269 7.90 3.47 3.80
C ASP A 269 8.95 4.49 3.27
N ALA A 270 8.56 5.77 3.21
CA ALA A 270 9.44 6.86 2.84
C ALA A 270 10.57 7.04 3.87
N CYS A 271 10.27 7.00 5.17
CA CYS A 271 11.29 7.05 6.21
C CYS A 271 12.29 5.90 6.09
N HIS A 272 11.81 4.67 5.90
CA HIS A 272 12.68 3.50 5.75
C HIS A 272 13.58 3.60 4.52
N MET A 273 13.02 4.04 3.39
CA MET A 273 13.76 4.27 2.15
C MET A 273 14.82 5.38 2.30
N MET A 274 14.47 6.50 2.94
CA MET A 274 15.42 7.59 3.21
C MET A 274 16.55 7.14 4.13
N LEU A 275 16.24 6.44 5.23
CA LEU A 275 17.26 5.87 6.13
C LEU A 275 18.20 4.92 5.37
N THR A 276 17.63 3.99 4.60
CA THR A 276 18.42 3.04 3.81
C THR A 276 19.34 3.78 2.83
N SER A 277 18.82 4.78 2.12
CA SER A 277 19.59 5.62 1.19
C SER A 277 20.76 6.32 1.88
N LEU A 278 20.53 6.97 3.02
CA LEU A 278 21.57 7.71 3.76
C LEU A 278 22.69 6.80 4.23
N PHE A 279 22.35 5.61 4.76
CA PHE A 279 23.35 4.66 5.23
C PHE A 279 24.09 3.95 4.07
N CYS A 280 23.42 3.71 2.94
CA CYS A 280 24.07 3.26 1.71
C CYS A 280 25.08 4.29 1.21
N GLN A 281 24.69 5.57 1.15
CA GLN A 281 25.57 6.67 0.73
C GLN A 281 26.82 6.77 1.61
N ARG A 282 26.68 6.63 2.94
CA ARG A 282 27.81 6.63 3.88
C ARG A 282 28.80 5.49 3.64
N LYS A 283 28.37 4.38 3.01
CA LYS A 283 29.25 3.27 2.61
C LYS A 283 29.72 3.36 1.15
N GLY A 284 29.47 4.47 0.47
CA GLY A 284 29.85 4.64 -0.95
C GLY A 284 29.01 3.80 -1.91
N ILE A 285 27.81 3.37 -1.49
CA ILE A 285 26.92 2.55 -2.32
C ILE A 285 25.99 3.47 -3.11
N THR A 286 26.02 3.37 -4.45
CA THR A 286 25.01 3.97 -5.32
C THR A 286 23.65 3.35 -5.01
N PHE A 287 22.69 4.19 -4.65
CA PHE A 287 21.34 3.77 -4.29
C PHE A 287 20.33 4.58 -5.08
N VAL A 288 19.34 3.91 -5.65
CA VAL A 288 18.11 4.54 -6.14
C VAL A 288 16.91 3.71 -5.69
N SER A 289 15.76 4.36 -5.58
CA SER A 289 14.53 3.69 -5.18
C SER A 289 13.37 4.04 -6.10
N VAL A 290 12.49 3.07 -6.28
CA VAL A 290 11.13 3.28 -6.80
C VAL A 290 10.20 2.81 -5.69
N HIS A 291 9.85 3.72 -4.79
CA HIS A 291 9.14 3.40 -3.54
C HIS A 291 9.86 2.29 -2.75
N ASP A 292 9.25 1.12 -2.62
CA ASP A 292 9.70 -0.07 -1.90
C ASP A 292 10.69 -0.94 -2.67
N CYS A 293 10.99 -0.60 -3.92
CA CYS A 293 11.96 -1.30 -4.74
C CYS A 293 13.33 -0.57 -4.71
N TYR A 294 14.33 -1.18 -4.08
CA TYR A 294 15.66 -0.60 -3.84
C TYR A 294 16.70 -1.17 -4.79
N TRP A 295 17.43 -0.30 -5.48
CA TRP A 295 18.35 -0.70 -6.55
C TRP A 295 19.76 -0.24 -6.24
N THR A 296 20.72 -1.10 -6.56
CA THR A 296 22.16 -0.80 -6.49
C THR A 296 22.93 -1.63 -7.51
N HIS A 297 24.24 -1.47 -7.60
CA HIS A 297 25.10 -2.33 -8.42
C HIS A 297 25.13 -3.76 -7.87
N ALA A 298 25.29 -4.76 -8.73
CA ALA A 298 25.33 -6.18 -8.35
C ALA A 298 26.31 -6.47 -7.20
N SER A 299 27.48 -5.81 -7.20
CA SER A 299 28.53 -5.95 -6.17
C SER A 299 28.12 -5.46 -4.78
N HIS A 300 27.09 -4.61 -4.67
CA HIS A 300 26.67 -3.99 -3.40
C HIS A 300 25.34 -4.52 -2.86
N VAL A 301 24.68 -5.45 -3.57
CA VAL A 301 23.35 -5.97 -3.20
C VAL A 301 23.31 -6.52 -1.78
N GLU A 302 24.32 -7.30 -1.39
CA GLU A 302 24.38 -7.89 -0.04
C GLU A 302 24.49 -6.81 1.05
N ILE A 303 25.34 -5.80 0.82
CA ILE A 303 25.55 -4.71 1.78
C ILE A 303 24.30 -3.84 1.88
N MET A 304 23.66 -3.50 0.76
CA MET A 304 22.39 -2.78 0.73
C MET A 304 21.30 -3.56 1.48
N ASN A 305 21.21 -4.87 1.26
CA ASN A 305 20.26 -5.75 1.93
C ASN A 305 20.46 -5.80 3.45
N LYS A 306 21.72 -5.77 3.92
CA LYS A 306 22.03 -5.66 5.35
C LYS A 306 21.56 -4.32 5.92
N ILE A 307 21.91 -3.21 5.25
CA ILE A 307 21.50 -1.85 5.66
C ILE A 307 19.98 -1.74 5.70
N CYS A 308 19.28 -2.19 4.65
CA CYS A 308 17.83 -2.16 4.56
C CYS A 308 17.17 -2.81 5.79
N ARG A 309 17.61 -4.01 6.20
CA ARG A 309 17.08 -4.70 7.37
C ARG A 309 17.42 -3.99 8.68
N GLU A 310 18.67 -3.52 8.82
CA GLU A 310 19.11 -2.75 10.00
C GLU A 310 18.27 -1.49 10.19
N GLN A 311 18.00 -0.74 9.11
CA GLN A 311 17.21 0.48 9.16
C GLN A 311 15.72 0.19 9.39
N PHE A 312 15.17 -0.90 8.84
CA PHE A 312 13.79 -1.31 9.12
C PHE A 312 13.60 -1.61 10.62
N ILE A 313 14.52 -2.39 11.19
CA ILE A 313 14.50 -2.73 12.62
C ILE A 313 14.68 -1.46 13.47
N SER A 314 15.63 -0.60 13.12
CA SER A 314 15.88 0.65 13.85
C SER A 314 14.65 1.56 13.85
N LEU A 315 13.98 1.69 12.71
CA LEU A 315 12.77 2.49 12.58
C LEU A 315 11.64 1.96 13.47
N HIS A 316 11.33 0.67 13.38
CA HIS A 316 10.19 0.08 14.10
C HIS A 316 10.47 -0.26 15.57
N LYS A 317 11.72 -0.11 16.04
CA LYS A 317 12.07 -0.13 17.46
C LYS A 317 11.55 1.10 18.21
N GLU A 318 11.39 2.22 17.51
CA GLU A 318 10.79 3.43 18.08
C GLU A 318 9.31 3.20 18.41
N PRO A 319 8.77 3.87 19.44
CA PRO A 319 7.37 3.75 19.84
C PRO A 319 6.44 4.57 18.93
N ILE A 320 6.45 4.27 17.63
CA ILE A 320 5.84 5.08 16.57
C ILE A 320 4.35 5.37 16.82
N LEU A 321 3.55 4.37 17.21
CA LEU A 321 2.11 4.56 17.41
C LEU A 321 1.83 5.35 18.70
N GLU A 322 2.63 5.12 19.73
CA GLU A 322 2.55 5.84 20.99
C GLU A 322 2.95 7.31 20.82
N ASP A 323 4.01 7.61 20.07
CA ASP A 323 4.44 8.96 19.72
C ASP A 323 3.39 9.68 18.87
N LEU A 324 2.78 8.98 17.90
CA LEU A 324 1.67 9.51 17.11
C LEU A 324 0.46 9.87 17.99
N SER A 325 0.11 8.99 18.93
CA SER A 325 -0.95 9.23 19.91
C SER A 325 -0.63 10.45 20.78
N ALA A 326 0.60 10.56 21.29
CA ALA A 326 1.05 11.71 22.08
C ALA A 326 0.94 13.01 21.27
N PHE A 327 1.36 13.00 20.01
CA PHE A 327 1.23 14.14 19.10
C PHE A 327 -0.24 14.53 18.88
N PHE A 328 -1.13 13.56 18.63
CA PHE A 328 -2.56 13.85 18.46
C PHE A 328 -3.19 14.42 19.74
N LEU A 329 -2.80 13.92 20.91
CA LEU A 329 -3.28 14.44 22.19
C LEU A 329 -2.82 15.87 22.43
N ASP A 330 -1.55 16.17 22.19
CA ASP A 330 -1.00 17.52 22.35
C ASP A 330 -1.68 18.51 21.39
N LYS A 331 -1.75 18.16 20.10
CA LYS A 331 -2.28 19.04 19.05
C LYS A 331 -3.79 19.20 19.10
N TYR A 332 -4.54 18.09 19.14
CA TYR A 332 -5.99 18.13 18.91
C TYR A 332 -6.80 18.06 20.20
N ALA A 333 -6.31 17.43 21.26
CA ALA A 333 -7.07 17.35 22.51
C ALA A 333 -7.00 18.67 23.30
N GLN A 334 -5.87 19.39 23.29
CA GLN A 334 -5.76 20.69 23.99
C GLN A 334 -6.62 21.80 23.36
N VAL A 335 -6.71 21.85 22.02
CA VAL A 335 -7.54 22.84 21.29
C VAL A 335 -9.02 22.68 21.63
N VAL A 336 -9.45 21.45 21.93
CA VAL A 336 -10.79 21.12 22.39
C VAL A 336 -11.03 21.62 23.81
N ASP A 337 -10.06 21.50 24.73
CA ASP A 337 -10.20 22.00 26.10
C ASP A 337 -10.13 23.53 26.21
N MET A 338 -9.43 24.22 25.30
CA MET A 338 -9.39 25.69 25.29
C MET A 338 -10.74 26.32 24.92
N HIS A 339 -11.56 25.66 24.08
CA HIS A 339 -12.95 26.06 23.84
C HIS A 339 -13.86 25.87 25.08
N VAL A 340 -13.46 24.98 26.01
CA VAL A 340 -14.16 24.71 27.26
C VAL A 340 -13.79 25.72 28.36
N GLN A 341 -12.60 26.33 28.35
CA GLN A 341 -12.22 27.29 29.40
C GLN A 341 -12.92 28.67 29.28
N GLY A 342 -13.52 28.99 28.14
CA GLY A 342 -14.33 30.20 27.94
C GLY A 342 -15.81 30.09 28.37
N LYS A 343 -16.31 28.89 28.62
CA LYS A 343 -17.70 28.65 29.07
C LYS A 343 -17.69 27.52 30.11
N LYS A 344 -18.27 27.76 31.28
CA LYS A 344 -18.52 26.76 32.34
C LYS A 344 -19.41 25.59 31.86
N SER A 345 -18.97 24.79 30.90
CA SER A 345 -19.68 23.63 30.38
C SER A 345 -18.80 22.39 30.53
N LYS A 346 -19.41 21.29 31.00
CA LYS A 346 -18.77 19.96 30.96
C LYS A 346 -18.28 19.68 29.52
N PRO A 347 -17.14 19.01 29.33
CA PRO A 347 -16.67 18.64 27.99
C PRO A 347 -17.78 17.90 27.25
N LEU A 348 -18.00 18.26 25.98
CA LEU A 348 -19.03 17.61 25.16
C LEU A 348 -18.70 16.12 25.03
N ALA A 349 -19.71 15.25 24.97
CA ALA A 349 -19.50 13.80 24.88
C ALA A 349 -18.59 13.39 23.70
N ALA A 350 -18.58 14.18 22.62
CA ALA A 350 -17.70 13.98 21.46
C ALA A 350 -16.20 14.24 21.77
N GLU A 351 -15.90 15.18 22.66
CA GLU A 351 -14.54 15.58 23.06
C GLU A 351 -13.92 14.52 23.97
N LYS A 352 -14.71 14.02 24.92
CA LYS A 352 -14.32 12.88 25.76
C LYS A 352 -14.07 11.64 24.90
N LYS A 353 -14.96 11.36 23.95
CA LYS A 353 -14.81 10.25 23.01
C LYS A 353 -13.54 10.39 22.14
N LEU A 354 -13.20 11.60 21.67
CA LEU A 354 -11.94 11.84 20.96
C LEU A 354 -10.74 11.48 21.85
N ARG A 355 -10.67 12.03 23.07
CA ARG A 355 -9.58 11.71 24.01
C ARG A 355 -9.44 10.22 24.29
N ASP A 356 -10.55 9.50 24.47
CA ASP A 356 -10.54 8.07 24.73
C ASP A 356 -9.99 7.29 23.52
N ILE A 357 -10.41 7.64 22.29
CA ILE A 357 -9.90 7.01 21.06
C ILE A 357 -8.40 7.25 20.88
N LEU A 358 -7.94 8.51 21.06
CA LEU A 358 -6.53 8.85 20.89
C LEU A 358 -5.63 8.07 21.86
N ARG A 359 -6.09 7.82 23.10
CA ARG A 359 -5.35 7.05 24.11
C ARG A 359 -5.39 5.53 23.89
N THR A 360 -6.33 5.03 23.11
CA THR A 360 -6.51 3.59 22.88
C THR A 360 -5.60 3.11 21.76
N VAL A 361 -4.29 3.25 21.95
CA VAL A 361 -3.28 2.75 21.00
C VAL A 361 -3.41 1.22 20.94
N PRO A 362 -3.51 0.62 19.74
CA PRO A 362 -3.52 -0.82 19.56
C PRO A 362 -2.33 -1.49 20.25
N LYS A 363 -2.59 -2.58 20.97
CA LYS A 363 -1.53 -3.29 21.69
C LYS A 363 -0.65 -4.06 20.71
N LYS A 364 0.64 -4.11 21.02
CA LYS A 364 1.58 -5.03 20.36
C LYS A 364 1.20 -6.46 20.76
N VAL A 365 1.11 -7.36 19.77
CA VAL A 365 0.76 -8.77 20.00
C VAL A 365 1.89 -9.50 20.72
N SER A 366 3.13 -9.02 20.57
CA SER A 366 4.31 -9.56 21.23
C SER A 366 5.37 -8.46 21.48
N ASP A 367 6.34 -8.74 22.36
CA ASP A 367 7.44 -7.82 22.72
C ASP A 367 8.71 -7.98 21.87
N PHE A 368 8.67 -8.78 20.79
CA PHE A 368 9.86 -9.15 19.99
C PHE A 368 10.30 -8.06 19.00
#